data_AF-A0A7X9PJZ5-F1
#
_entry.id   AF-A0A7X9PJZ5-F1
#
_cell.length_a   1.000
_cell.length_b   1.000
_cell.length_c   1.000
_cell.angle_alpha   90.00
_cell.angle_beta   90.00
_cell.angle_gamma   90.00
#
_symmetry.space_group_name_H-M   'P 1'
#
loop_
_entity.id
_entity.type
_entity.pdbx_description
1 polymer ?
#
loop_
_entity_poly.entity_id
_entity_poly.type
_entity_poly.pdbx_seq_one_letter_code
_entity_poly.pdbx_strand_id
1 'polypeptide(L)'
;MMDDNTKDWLSATKIDFSTYFSESIDIHHIFPVAWCEKNNIPRNDFDCIINKTPLSGRTNRIVSGDAPSKYLERLKKYAGVSDIEFNDILLSHVVSPDYMYKDDFYGFFNNRKEQILQRIEKAIGKQIPRDQLIEEEGKFVDNSIEDDEL
;
A
#
# COMPACT_ATOMS: atom_id res chain seq x y z
N MET A 1 10.29 2.75 5.51
CA MET A 1 8.94 2.97 6.04
C MET A 1 8.98 3.26 7.53
N MET A 2 9.33 2.35 8.44
CA MET A 2 9.36 2.70 9.88
C MET A 2 10.29 3.89 10.25
N ASP A 3 11.38 4.10 9.51
CA ASP A 3 12.25 5.27 9.66
C ASP A 3 11.71 6.56 9.00
N ASP A 4 10.69 6.47 8.15
CA ASP A 4 10.14 7.59 7.36
C ASP A 4 9.03 8.37 8.11
N ASN A 5 8.88 8.16 9.42
CA ASN A 5 7.76 8.67 10.21
C ASN A 5 6.39 8.34 9.57
N THR A 6 6.25 7.13 9.04
CA THR A 6 4.99 6.62 8.48
C THR A 6 3.86 6.76 9.50
N LYS A 7 2.72 7.32 9.06
CA LYS A 7 1.54 7.61 9.90
C LYS A 7 0.30 6.92 9.33
N ASP A 8 -0.57 6.39 10.18
CA ASP A 8 -1.85 5.86 9.75
C ASP A 8 -2.69 6.94 9.05
N TRP A 9 -3.34 6.58 7.94
CA TRP A 9 -4.03 7.54 7.07
C TRP A 9 -5.26 8.17 7.72
N LEU A 10 -5.90 7.48 8.66
CA LEU A 10 -7.07 7.99 9.35
C LEU A 10 -6.70 8.77 10.60
N SER A 11 -5.84 8.20 11.47
CA SER A 11 -5.52 8.81 12.77
C SER A 11 -4.42 9.86 12.69
N ALA A 12 -3.70 9.94 11.56
CA ALA A 12 -2.47 10.71 11.40
C ALA A 12 -1.41 10.43 12.49
N THR A 13 -1.54 9.31 13.19
CA THR A 13 -0.65 8.90 14.27
C THR A 13 0.49 8.06 13.72
N LYS A 14 1.70 8.27 14.25
CA LYS A 14 2.88 7.52 13.83
C LYS A 14 2.67 6.02 14.05
N ILE A 15 3.00 5.22 13.03
CA ILE A 15 3.06 3.77 13.13
C ILE A 15 4.43 3.40 13.69
N ASP A 16 4.44 2.91 14.92
CA ASP A 16 5.62 2.41 15.64
C ASP A 16 5.26 1.15 16.43
N PHE A 17 6.21 0.60 17.19
CA PHE A 17 6.01 -0.64 17.94
C PHE A 17 4.84 -0.55 18.93
N SER A 18 4.60 0.61 19.54
CA SER A 18 3.49 0.79 20.50
C SER A 18 2.15 0.85 19.77
N THR A 19 2.07 1.65 18.71
CA THR A 19 0.80 1.84 17.98
C THR A 19 0.42 0.62 17.14
N TYR A 20 1.40 -0.19 16.74
CA TYR A 20 1.18 -1.42 15.99
C TYR A 20 0.15 -2.34 16.66
N PHE A 21 0.33 -2.63 17.96
CA PHE A 21 -0.59 -3.48 18.70
C PHE A 21 -1.88 -2.76 19.09
N SER A 22 -1.79 -1.51 19.57
CA SER A 22 -2.95 -0.79 20.09
C SER A 22 -3.96 -0.42 19.00
N GLU A 23 -3.50 -0.15 17.77
CA GLU A 23 -4.37 0.22 16.64
C GLU A 23 -4.69 -0.95 15.70
N SER A 24 -4.23 -2.17 16.03
CA SER A 24 -4.37 -3.36 15.17
C SER A 24 -3.86 -3.06 13.76
N ILE A 25 -2.61 -2.59 13.65
CA ILE A 25 -1.97 -2.32 12.37
C ILE A 25 -1.72 -3.66 11.67
N ASP A 26 -2.16 -3.76 10.42
CA ASP A 26 -1.93 -4.91 9.55
C ASP A 26 -1.60 -4.44 8.12
N ILE A 27 -1.14 -5.35 7.27
CA ILE A 27 -0.72 -5.07 5.90
C ILE A 27 -1.92 -5.23 4.98
N HIS A 28 -2.39 -4.11 4.42
CA HIS A 28 -3.57 -4.07 3.57
C HIS A 28 -3.26 -3.58 2.16
N HIS A 29 -4.11 -3.95 1.20
CA HIS A 29 -3.97 -3.51 -0.17
C HIS A 29 -4.28 -2.02 -0.32
N ILE A 30 -3.44 -1.30 -1.07
CA ILE A 30 -3.61 0.12 -1.37
C ILE A 30 -4.72 0.30 -2.42
N PHE A 31 -4.62 -0.42 -3.54
CA PHE A 31 -5.74 -0.66 -4.43
C PHE A 31 -6.46 -1.94 -3.98
N PRO A 32 -7.71 -1.86 -3.49
CA PRO A 32 -8.39 -3.02 -2.91
C PRO A 32 -8.59 -4.15 -3.91
N VAL A 33 -8.55 -5.40 -3.44
CA VAL A 33 -8.73 -6.61 -4.25
C VAL A 33 -10.01 -6.52 -5.11
N ALA A 34 -11.15 -6.17 -4.49
CA ALA A 34 -12.42 -6.04 -5.21
C ALA A 34 -12.38 -4.99 -6.34
N TRP A 35 -11.62 -3.90 -6.15
CA TRP A 35 -11.41 -2.90 -7.21
C TRP A 35 -10.52 -3.47 -8.31
N CYS A 36 -9.40 -4.12 -7.95
CA CYS A 36 -8.46 -4.71 -8.91
C CYS A 36 -9.13 -5.78 -9.78
N GLU A 37 -9.90 -6.69 -9.17
CA GLU A 37 -10.64 -7.74 -9.89
C GLU A 37 -11.65 -7.14 -10.86
N LYS A 38 -12.42 -6.13 -10.42
CA LYS A 38 -13.38 -5.43 -11.27
C LYS A 38 -12.73 -4.71 -12.47
N ASN A 39 -11.48 -4.28 -12.31
CA ASN A 39 -10.72 -3.59 -13.36
C ASN A 39 -9.79 -4.53 -14.15
N ASN A 40 -9.92 -5.85 -13.99
CA ASN A 40 -9.12 -6.86 -14.68
C ASN A 40 -7.60 -6.69 -14.47
N ILE A 41 -7.19 -6.25 -13.29
CA ILE A 41 -5.78 -6.24 -12.91
C ILE A 41 -5.35 -7.68 -12.59
N PRO A 42 -4.25 -8.19 -13.17
CA PRO A 42 -3.76 -9.53 -12.88
C PRO A 42 -3.46 -9.72 -11.39
N ARG A 43 -3.77 -10.90 -10.85
CA ARG A 43 -3.50 -11.21 -9.43
C ARG A 43 -2.03 -11.07 -9.05
N ASN A 44 -1.13 -11.47 -9.94
CA ASN A 44 0.31 -11.33 -9.74
C ASN A 44 0.75 -9.86 -9.58
N ASP A 45 -0.01 -8.91 -10.12
CA ASP A 45 0.29 -7.49 -10.01
C ASP A 45 -0.33 -6.90 -8.74
N PHE A 46 -1.60 -7.21 -8.43
CA PHE A 46 -2.26 -6.58 -7.29
C PHE A 46 -1.96 -7.27 -5.95
N ASP A 47 -1.62 -8.55 -5.92
CA ASP A 47 -1.36 -9.29 -4.68
C ASP A 47 0.13 -9.40 -4.35
N CYS A 48 0.86 -8.30 -4.51
CA CYS A 48 2.27 -8.21 -4.19
C CYS A 48 2.56 -7.10 -3.18
N ILE A 49 3.80 -7.07 -2.68
CA ILE A 49 4.24 -6.07 -1.69
C ILE A 49 4.14 -4.62 -2.20
N ILE A 50 4.21 -4.41 -3.52
CA ILE A 50 4.06 -3.08 -4.11
C ILE A 50 2.68 -2.52 -3.82
N ASN A 51 1.63 -3.33 -3.92
CA ASN A 51 0.26 -2.88 -3.64
C ASN A 51 -0.14 -3.02 -2.16
N LYS A 52 0.82 -3.18 -1.23
CA LYS A 52 0.52 -3.40 0.19
C LYS A 52 1.17 -2.32 1.08
N THR A 53 0.50 -1.96 2.18
CA THR A 53 1.00 -1.00 3.16
C THR A 53 0.41 -1.21 4.55
N PRO A 54 1.17 -0.95 5.64
CA PRO A 54 0.64 -1.05 6.99
C PRO A 54 -0.44 0.01 7.22
N LEU A 55 -1.63 -0.38 7.65
CA LEU A 55 -2.74 0.52 8.02
C LEU A 55 -3.45 -0.02 9.25
N SER A 56 -4.08 0.85 10.03
CA SER A 56 -4.95 0.41 11.13
C SER A 56 -6.19 -0.31 10.60
N GLY A 57 -6.73 -1.23 11.39
CA GLY A 57 -8.01 -1.87 11.07
C GLY A 57 -9.17 -0.87 10.92
N ARG A 58 -9.07 0.33 11.53
CA ARG A 58 -10.05 1.42 11.32
C ARG A 58 -9.91 2.05 9.94
N THR A 59 -8.68 2.33 9.51
CA THR A 59 -8.40 2.82 8.15
C THR A 59 -8.87 1.82 7.10
N ASN A 60 -8.56 0.54 7.28
CA ASN A 60 -8.95 -0.52 6.33
C ASN A 60 -10.48 -0.62 6.15
N ARG A 61 -11.26 -0.43 7.22
CA ARG A 61 -12.73 -0.39 7.12
C ARG A 61 -13.24 0.75 6.23
N ILE A 62 -12.53 1.89 6.18
CA ILE A 62 -12.90 3.03 5.32
C ILE A 62 -12.45 2.82 3.88
N VAL A 63 -11.28 2.20 3.69
CA VAL A 63 -10.76 1.79 2.37
C VAL A 63 -11.76 0.88 1.65
N SER A 64 -12.28 -0.13 2.38
CA SER A 64 -13.27 -1.09 1.88
C SER A 64 -12.83 -1.75 0.56
N GLY A 65 -13.73 -1.87 -0.43
CA GLY A 65 -13.45 -2.35 -1.78
C GLY A 65 -13.43 -1.24 -2.84
N ASP A 66 -13.41 0.02 -2.41
CA ASP A 66 -13.56 1.17 -3.29
C ASP A 66 -12.24 1.57 -3.98
N ALA A 67 -12.37 2.35 -5.05
CA ALA A 67 -11.24 2.98 -5.70
C ALA A 67 -10.50 3.96 -4.74
N PRO A 68 -9.18 4.10 -4.84
CA PRO A 68 -8.42 5.09 -4.08
C PRO A 68 -8.98 6.50 -4.12
N SER A 69 -9.36 7.01 -5.30
CA SER A 69 -9.98 8.32 -5.45
C SER A 69 -11.17 8.53 -4.51
N LYS A 70 -11.98 7.49 -4.29
CA LYS A 70 -13.19 7.55 -3.46
C LYS A 70 -12.90 7.44 -1.97
N TYR A 71 -12.09 6.46 -1.56
CA TYR A 71 -11.85 6.30 -0.12
C TYR A 71 -10.92 7.39 0.42
N LEU A 72 -10.04 7.97 -0.40
CA LEU A 72 -9.15 9.06 0.03
C LEU A 72 -9.95 10.31 0.38
N GLU A 73 -11.03 10.64 -0.36
CA GLU A 73 -11.93 11.74 0.00
C GLU A 73 -12.55 11.54 1.40
N ARG A 74 -12.95 10.29 1.71
CA ARG A 74 -13.49 9.94 3.02
C ARG A 74 -12.43 10.05 4.11
N LEU A 75 -11.28 9.39 3.91
CA LEU A 75 -10.18 9.40 4.87
C LEU A 75 -9.73 10.83 5.19
N LYS A 76 -9.52 11.65 4.16
CA LYS A 76 -9.13 13.05 4.30
C LYS A 76 -10.13 13.85 5.13
N LYS A 77 -11.44 13.64 4.92
CA LYS A 77 -12.49 14.30 5.71
C LYS A 77 -12.44 13.89 7.19
N TYR A 78 -12.11 12.64 7.48
CA TYR A 78 -12.07 12.12 8.86
C TYR A 78 -10.74 12.37 9.57
N ALA A 79 -9.63 12.49 8.84
CA ALA A 79 -8.30 12.66 9.41
C ALA A 79 -8.14 14.01 10.13
N GLY A 80 -8.94 15.02 9.76
CA GLY A 80 -8.92 16.32 10.43
C GLY A 80 -7.62 17.12 10.22
N VAL A 81 -6.83 16.76 9.21
CA VAL A 81 -5.57 17.42 8.83
C VAL A 81 -5.75 18.23 7.55
N SER A 82 -4.78 19.08 7.24
CA SER A 82 -4.76 19.82 5.97
C SER A 82 -4.53 18.89 4.77
N ASP A 83 -4.91 19.34 3.57
CA ASP A 83 -4.64 18.64 2.30
C ASP A 83 -3.16 18.32 2.11
N ILE A 84 -2.29 19.27 2.46
CA ILE A 84 -0.85 19.14 2.34
C ILE A 84 -0.37 18.04 3.30
N GLU A 85 -0.80 18.08 4.55
CA GLU A 85 -0.42 17.09 5.55
C GLU A 85 -0.95 15.68 5.20
N PHE A 86 -2.18 15.58 4.69
CA PHE A 86 -2.72 14.30 4.25
C PHE A 86 -1.90 13.71 3.09
N ASN A 87 -1.49 14.55 2.13
CA ASN A 87 -0.61 14.12 1.05
C ASN A 87 0.77 13.70 1.57
N ASP A 88 1.33 14.42 2.55
CA ASP A 88 2.59 14.03 3.20
C ASP A 88 2.48 12.67 3.91
N ILE A 89 1.32 12.38 4.52
CA ILE A 89 1.03 11.06 5.09
C ILE A 89 1.08 9.99 3.99
N LEU A 90 0.41 10.18 2.85
CA LEU A 90 0.49 9.21 1.73
C LEU A 90 1.94 9.03 1.23
N LEU A 91 2.69 10.11 1.10
CA LEU A 91 4.09 10.08 0.66
C LEU A 91 4.99 9.33 1.66
N SER A 92 4.71 9.41 2.96
CA SER A 92 5.43 8.64 4.01
C SER A 92 5.25 7.13 3.86
N HIS A 93 4.19 6.69 3.17
CA HIS A 93 3.98 5.30 2.79
C HIS A 93 4.64 4.92 1.49
N VAL A 94 5.33 5.83 0.77
CA VAL A 94 5.79 5.64 -0.62
C VAL A 94 4.63 5.58 -1.62
N VAL A 95 3.55 6.29 -1.35
CA VAL A 95 2.38 6.37 -2.23
C VAL A 95 2.32 7.77 -2.80
N SER A 96 2.33 7.89 -4.13
CA SER A 96 2.14 9.17 -4.80
C SER A 96 0.65 9.51 -4.87
N PRO A 97 0.20 10.64 -4.28
CA PRO A 97 -1.20 11.04 -4.32
C PRO A 97 -1.76 11.17 -5.75
N ASP A 98 -0.96 11.63 -6.71
CA ASP A 98 -1.40 11.87 -8.08
C ASP A 98 -1.95 10.62 -8.77
N TYR A 99 -1.31 9.47 -8.58
CA TYR A 99 -1.78 8.20 -9.15
C TYR A 99 -2.98 7.66 -8.39
N MET A 100 -3.04 7.89 -7.07
CA MET A 100 -4.15 7.45 -6.24
C MET A 100 -5.44 8.19 -6.60
N TYR A 101 -5.40 9.53 -6.69
CA TYR A 101 -6.59 10.31 -7.03
C TYR A 101 -7.09 10.08 -8.47
N LYS A 102 -6.23 9.52 -9.35
CA LYS A 102 -6.59 9.14 -10.72
C LYS A 102 -7.00 7.67 -10.86
N ASP A 103 -6.94 6.90 -9.79
CA ASP A 103 -7.10 5.44 -9.81
C ASP A 103 -6.16 4.74 -10.83
N ASP A 104 -4.98 5.33 -11.06
CA ASP A 104 -3.99 4.82 -12.01
C ASP A 104 -3.11 3.75 -11.35
N PHE A 105 -3.59 2.51 -11.39
CA PHE A 105 -2.90 1.37 -10.78
C PHE A 105 -1.49 1.19 -11.30
N TYR A 106 -1.27 1.22 -12.62
CA TYR A 106 0.07 0.94 -13.19
C TYR A 106 1.02 2.12 -13.02
N GLY A 107 0.54 3.36 -13.07
CA GLY A 107 1.31 4.54 -12.69
C GLY A 107 1.77 4.47 -11.23
N PHE A 108 0.84 4.13 -10.32
CA PHE A 108 1.13 3.87 -8.91
C PHE A 108 2.17 2.76 -8.75
N PHE A 109 1.94 1.60 -9.39
CA PHE A 109 2.75 0.40 -9.24
C PHE A 109 4.19 0.66 -9.65
N ASN A 110 4.40 1.22 -10.85
CA ASN A 110 5.73 1.47 -11.38
C ASN A 110 6.47 2.53 -10.56
N ASN A 111 5.78 3.62 -10.19
CA ASN A 111 6.37 4.67 -9.37
C ASN A 111 6.80 4.15 -8.00
N ARG A 112 5.92 3.40 -7.33
CA ARG A 112 6.20 2.84 -6.01
C ARG A 112 7.27 1.76 -6.05
N LYS A 113 7.25 0.88 -7.05
CA LYS A 113 8.31 -0.12 -7.29
C LYS A 113 9.67 0.55 -7.37
N GLU A 114 9.80 1.59 -8.20
CA GLU A 114 11.06 2.30 -8.36
C GLU A 114 11.49 3.00 -7.06
N GLN A 115 10.59 3.68 -6.36
CA GLN A 115 10.92 4.33 -5.09
C GLN A 115 11.30 3.34 -3.98
N ILE A 116 10.73 2.14 -3.97
CA ILE A 116 11.12 1.07 -3.03
C ILE A 116 12.51 0.55 -3.41
N LEU A 117 12.78 0.30 -4.69
CA LEU A 117 14.11 -0.13 -5.16
C LEU A 117 15.18 0.89 -4.77
N GLN A 118 14.96 2.17 -5.00
CA GLN A 118 15.90 3.24 -4.61
C GLN A 118 16.18 3.26 -3.10
N ARG A 119 15.17 3.00 -2.26
CA ARG A 119 15.37 2.87 -0.81
C ARG A 119 16.22 1.65 -0.46
N ILE A 120 15.97 0.51 -1.11
CA ILE A 120 16.76 -0.70 -0.92
C ILE A 120 18.21 -0.45 -1.34
N GLU A 121 18.44 0.13 -2.52
CA GLU A 121 19.77 0.48 -3.04
C GLU A 121 20.55 1.37 -2.06
N LYS A 122 19.88 2.39 -1.51
CA LYS A 122 20.46 3.27 -0.50
C LYS A 122 20.81 2.51 0.78
N ALA A 123 19.96 1.59 1.22
CA ALA A 123 20.20 0.80 2.43
C ALA A 123 21.34 -0.21 2.28
N ILE A 124 21.47 -0.85 1.11
CA ILE A 124 22.50 -1.87 0.86
C ILE A 124 23.80 -1.29 0.26
N GLY A 125 23.79 -0.03 -0.20
CA GLY A 125 24.92 0.64 -0.85
C GLY A 125 25.28 0.09 -2.23
N LYS A 126 24.33 -0.51 -2.94
CA LYS A 126 24.53 -1.13 -4.27
C LYS A 126 23.37 -0.79 -5.20
N GLN A 127 23.68 -0.67 -6.49
CA GLN A 127 22.64 -0.55 -7.52
C GLN A 127 22.02 -1.91 -7.85
N ILE A 128 20.71 -1.93 -8.04
CA ILE A 128 19.93 -3.08 -8.47
C ILE A 128 19.67 -2.93 -9.98
N PRO A 129 20.07 -3.89 -10.83
CA PRO A 129 19.73 -3.85 -12.25
C PRO A 129 18.19 -3.84 -12.45
N ARG A 130 17.69 -2.96 -13.32
CA ARG A 130 16.24 -2.86 -13.57
C ARG A 130 15.74 -3.83 -14.65
N ASP A 131 16.62 -4.28 -15.53
CA ASP A 131 16.29 -5.07 -16.72
C ASP A 131 16.67 -6.57 -16.60
N GLN A 132 16.86 -7.09 -15.39
CA GLN A 132 17.06 -8.52 -15.21
C GLN A 132 15.72 -9.24 -15.17
N LEU A 133 15.52 -10.15 -16.12
CA LEU A 133 14.58 -11.26 -15.97
C LEU A 133 15.10 -12.12 -14.82
N ILE A 134 14.65 -11.82 -13.61
CA ILE A 134 14.89 -12.69 -12.46
C ILE A 134 13.91 -13.84 -12.65
N GLU A 135 14.43 -15.01 -13.03
CA GLU A 135 13.66 -16.25 -12.87
C GLU A 135 13.35 -16.38 -11.38
N GLU A 136 12.07 -16.36 -11.01
CA GLU A 136 11.67 -16.60 -9.63
C GLU A 136 12.12 -18.02 -9.24
N GLU A 137 13.08 -18.12 -8.32
CA GLU A 137 13.44 -19.41 -7.70
C GLU A 137 12.29 -19.84 -6.78
N GLY A 138 11.32 -20.56 -7.36
CA GLY A 138 10.18 -21.14 -6.66
C GLY A 138 8.85 -20.59 -7.17
N LYS A 139 7.85 -21.48 -7.30
CA LYS A 139 6.47 -21.06 -7.55
C LYS A 139 5.82 -20.73 -6.21
N PHE A 140 5.25 -19.52 -6.09
CA PHE A 140 4.34 -19.23 -5.01
C PHE A 140 3.10 -20.14 -5.15
N VAL A 141 2.95 -21.10 -4.24
CA VAL A 141 1.75 -21.93 -4.12
C VAL A 141 0.83 -21.21 -3.15
N ASP A 142 -0.25 -20.65 -3.68
CA ASP A 142 -1.29 -20.07 -2.85
C ASP A 142 -2.10 -21.18 -2.18
N ASN A 143 -2.00 -21.28 -0.86
CA ASN A 143 -2.76 -22.22 -0.04
C ASN A 143 -4.11 -21.65 0.42
N SER A 144 -4.60 -20.53 -0.12
CA SER A 144 -5.88 -19.93 0.33
C SER A 144 -7.15 -20.67 -0.15
N ILE A 145 -7.12 -22.00 -0.26
CA ILE A 145 -8.32 -22.84 -0.39
C ILE A 145 -8.36 -23.78 0.82
N GLU A 146 -8.75 -23.22 1.97
CA GLU A 146 -9.16 -23.86 3.24
C GLU A 146 -9.70 -22.66 4.04
N ASP A 147 -11.00 -22.33 4.07
CA ASP A 147 -12.12 -23.09 4.60
C ASP A 147 -13.43 -22.58 3.97
N ASP A 148 -14.10 -23.41 3.18
CA ASP A 148 -15.54 -23.30 2.88
C ASP A 148 -16.17 -24.67 3.15
N GLU A 149 -15.99 -25.18 4.38
CA GLU A 149 -16.85 -26.22 4.96
C GLU A 149 -17.09 -25.89 6.44
N LEU A 150 -18.24 -25.26 6.72
CA LEU A 150 -19.24 -25.65 7.74
C LEU A 150 -20.42 -24.68 7.78
#